data_AF-A0A1Y3DVU0-F1
#
_entry.id   AF-A0A1Y3DVU0-F1
#
_cell.length_a   1.000
_cell.length_b   1.000
_cell.length_c   1.000
_cell.angle_alpha   90.00
_cell.angle_beta   90.00
_cell.angle_gamma   90.00
#
_symmetry.space_group_name_H-M   'P 1'
#
loop_
_entity.id
_entity.type
_entity.pdbx_description
1 polymer ?
#
loop_
_entity_poly.entity_id
_entity_poly.type
_entity_poly.pdbx_seq_one_letter_code
_entity_poly.pdbx_strand_id
1 'polypeptide(L)'
;MCERLECMEYLWKTDPSAANQAGSSNDDFWTKDLEGLWKELSDAMMGQDGTTAGVDDCDNVSDGSNGTRKTTPSEKAACNYLHAGFTKLYDAAATAKPSSPSSVLNNPSFRQTMGCFLLHAYAKHMKEKATCLIDDGIKKAFEIWEDPNTKGANCKGSNGKEHCVPCQWKEDEYEKCQISTNGTPGQKEEVEKKLKTFVNDNDTHIQTMTKQVNKVEKLCDQVKCVTTRWIKEGNGGTKGTRDWGDVWNKVKEQIPILGEALQGATTTKKDDFGTYCNGLKKDSEGKDACLLIAAGLKNLYDIQDSTNPVKASFERTMQCVLLNAIADKLQHDSNFPCKDEKKTKEGIDWAFTTQNDAIRTATKCQNNDKCFKCERYKDIFKDCTVNTDVKVKEKVEGMLKDEALTTASTSPLTTSSLIKTIYVGTNGTTTNTTKCWYHYQHYKMLVPVLPLPPLPNVGTNGTNGTTIVVVLTQNVGTNDTNTRCWL
;
A
#
# COMPACT_ATOMS: atom_id res chain seq x y z
N MET A 1 25.51 23.91 -8.80
CA MET A 1 25.38 22.98 -9.95
C MET A 1 24.75 23.64 -11.17
N CYS A 2 23.66 24.40 -11.07
CA CYS A 2 23.13 25.16 -12.21
C CYS A 2 24.20 26.03 -12.89
N GLU A 3 25.02 26.76 -12.11
CA GLU A 3 26.13 27.58 -12.65
C GLU A 3 27.17 26.75 -13.43
N ARG A 4 27.42 25.51 -13.01
CA ARG A 4 28.32 24.60 -13.74
C ARG A 4 27.72 24.18 -15.07
N LEU A 5 26.40 23.97 -15.10
CA LEU A 5 25.67 23.67 -16.32
C LEU A 5 25.65 24.86 -17.27
N GLU A 6 25.42 26.08 -16.78
CA GLU A 6 25.50 27.32 -17.57
C GLU A 6 26.91 27.54 -18.15
N CYS A 7 27.96 27.27 -17.37
CA CYS A 7 29.34 27.32 -17.85
C CYS A 7 29.62 26.31 -18.97
N MET A 8 29.08 25.08 -18.85
CA MET A 8 29.24 24.06 -19.89
C MET A 8 28.45 24.41 -21.16
N GLU A 9 27.29 25.04 -21.02
CA GLU A 9 26.52 25.56 -22.15
C GLU A 9 27.32 26.57 -22.98
N TYR A 10 28.13 27.42 -22.33
CA TYR A 10 29.05 28.33 -23.02
C TYR A 10 30.13 27.57 -23.79
N LEU A 11 30.74 26.53 -23.21
CA LEU A 11 31.74 25.71 -23.88
C LEU A 11 31.17 25.04 -25.14
N TRP A 12 29.96 24.48 -25.07
CA TRP A 12 29.27 23.88 -26.24
C TRP A 12 29.03 24.83 -27.39
N LYS A 13 28.81 26.11 -27.07
CA LYS A 13 28.56 27.16 -28.07
C LYS A 13 29.85 27.72 -28.67
N THR A 14 30.99 27.58 -28.00
CA THR A 14 32.23 28.31 -28.34
C THR A 14 33.39 27.44 -28.79
N ASP A 15 33.34 26.10 -28.61
CA ASP A 15 34.43 25.22 -29.00
C ASP A 15 34.52 25.04 -30.54
N PRO A 16 35.61 25.48 -31.21
CA PRO A 16 35.81 25.33 -32.65
C PRO A 16 35.98 23.87 -33.11
N SER A 17 36.33 22.95 -32.20
CA SER A 17 36.39 21.52 -32.49
C SER A 17 35.00 20.85 -32.50
N ALA A 18 34.01 21.47 -31.84
CA ALA A 18 32.58 21.17 -32.03
C ALA A 18 31.99 21.88 -33.27
N ALA A 19 32.62 22.97 -33.73
CA ALA A 19 32.18 23.74 -34.90
C ALA A 19 32.49 23.09 -36.27
N ASN A 20 33.33 22.06 -36.33
CA ASN A 20 33.60 21.29 -37.57
C ASN A 20 32.55 20.20 -37.86
N GLN A 21 31.49 20.10 -37.05
CA GLN A 21 30.30 19.28 -37.35
C GLN A 21 29.12 20.24 -37.53
N ALA A 22 28.94 20.71 -38.76
CA ALA A 22 27.82 21.56 -39.14
C ALA A 22 26.49 20.86 -38.77
N GLY A 23 25.79 21.38 -37.75
CA GLY A 23 24.35 21.19 -37.54
C GLY A 23 23.86 20.33 -36.36
N SER A 24 24.70 19.75 -35.50
CA SER A 24 24.29 18.62 -34.63
C SER A 24 24.76 18.60 -33.15
N SER A 25 25.43 19.63 -32.62
CA SER A 25 26.19 19.48 -31.35
C SER A 25 25.35 19.41 -30.05
N ASN A 26 24.19 20.07 -29.95
CA ASN A 26 23.38 20.04 -28.73
C ASN A 26 22.49 18.79 -28.69
N ASP A 27 21.87 18.41 -29.80
CA ASP A 27 21.00 17.23 -29.86
C ASP A 27 21.79 15.93 -29.65
N ASP A 28 23.01 15.82 -30.17
CA ASP A 28 23.86 14.65 -29.93
C ASP A 28 24.25 14.49 -28.45
N PHE A 29 24.45 15.59 -27.72
CA PHE A 29 24.71 15.53 -26.28
C PHE A 29 23.51 14.93 -25.52
N TRP A 30 22.30 15.46 -25.75
CA TRP A 30 21.11 14.97 -25.05
C TRP A 30 20.74 13.54 -25.47
N THR A 31 20.76 13.25 -26.78
CA THR A 31 20.24 11.99 -27.34
C THR A 31 21.24 10.83 -27.41
N LYS A 32 22.54 11.08 -27.19
CA LYS A 32 23.56 10.01 -27.18
C LYS A 32 24.34 9.99 -25.88
N ASP A 33 24.96 11.11 -25.54
CA ASP A 33 25.88 11.16 -24.40
C ASP A 33 25.14 11.04 -23.06
N LEU A 34 24.11 11.88 -22.86
CA LEU A 34 23.34 11.88 -21.61
C LEU A 34 22.47 10.63 -21.49
N GLU A 35 21.86 10.16 -22.58
CA GLU A 35 21.12 8.89 -22.60
C GLU A 35 22.04 7.71 -22.24
N GLY A 36 23.27 7.69 -22.76
CA GLY A 36 24.29 6.71 -22.41
C GLY A 36 24.66 6.74 -20.93
N LEU A 37 24.85 7.94 -20.35
CA LEU A 37 25.10 8.10 -18.92
C LEU A 37 23.89 7.65 -18.08
N TRP A 38 22.67 8.00 -18.49
CA TRP A 38 21.46 7.54 -17.81
C TRP A 38 21.40 6.02 -17.76
N LYS A 39 21.60 5.35 -18.90
CA LYS A 39 21.61 3.90 -19.00
C LYS A 39 22.65 3.26 -18.08
N GLU A 40 23.87 3.81 -18.07
CA GLU A 40 24.94 3.30 -17.19
C GLU A 40 24.56 3.38 -15.71
N LEU A 41 23.99 4.51 -15.28
CA LEU A 41 23.56 4.71 -13.90
C LEU A 41 22.34 3.84 -13.58
N SER A 42 21.34 3.80 -14.45
CA SER A 42 20.11 3.03 -14.24
C SER A 42 20.40 1.52 -14.17
N ASP A 43 21.27 1.01 -15.04
CA ASP A 43 21.70 -0.40 -15.02
C ASP A 43 22.37 -0.75 -13.68
N ALA A 44 23.24 0.13 -13.16
CA ALA A 44 23.89 -0.07 -11.86
C ALA A 44 22.88 -0.04 -10.70
N MET A 45 21.92 0.89 -10.74
CA MET A 45 20.82 0.96 -9.76
C MET A 45 19.93 -0.28 -9.78
N MET A 46 19.88 -1.01 -10.89
CA MET A 46 19.15 -2.27 -11.02
C MET A 46 19.96 -3.52 -10.64
N GLY A 47 21.27 -3.38 -10.47
CA GLY A 47 22.17 -4.46 -10.08
C GLY A 47 21.90 -4.99 -8.66
N GLN A 48 22.73 -5.94 -8.22
CA GLN A 48 22.61 -6.51 -6.86
C GLN A 48 22.66 -5.43 -5.78
N ASP A 49 23.45 -4.38 -5.99
CA ASP A 49 23.63 -3.26 -5.04
C ASP A 49 22.37 -2.42 -4.83
N GLY A 50 21.47 -2.33 -5.82
CA GLY A 50 20.20 -1.61 -5.69
C GLY A 50 19.01 -2.51 -5.36
N THR A 51 19.08 -3.82 -5.64
CA THR A 51 17.94 -4.75 -5.52
C THR A 51 18.03 -5.76 -4.37
N THR A 52 19.23 -6.07 -3.86
CA THR A 52 19.43 -7.17 -2.91
C THR A 52 20.47 -6.89 -1.82
N ALA A 53 21.47 -6.03 -2.05
CA ALA A 53 22.39 -5.61 -1.01
C ALA A 53 21.80 -4.43 -0.23
N GLY A 54 21.31 -4.68 0.98
CA GLY A 54 21.12 -3.59 1.93
C GLY A 54 22.48 -3.01 2.28
N VAL A 55 22.77 -1.78 1.85
CA VAL A 55 23.96 -1.08 2.30
C VAL A 55 23.75 -0.74 3.77
N ASP A 56 24.68 -1.09 4.65
CA ASP A 56 24.56 -0.85 6.11
C ASP A 56 24.23 0.63 6.41
N ASP A 57 24.77 1.56 5.61
CA ASP A 57 24.50 2.99 5.72
C ASP A 57 23.01 3.35 5.48
N CYS A 58 22.24 2.50 4.80
CA CYS A 58 20.80 2.66 4.54
C CYS A 58 19.89 1.96 5.58
N ASP A 59 20.45 1.35 6.63
CA ASP A 59 19.65 0.68 7.67
C ASP A 59 18.98 1.65 8.64
N ASN A 60 19.48 2.88 8.73
CA ASN A 60 18.97 3.90 9.64
C ASN A 60 18.84 5.27 8.96
N VAL A 61 17.78 5.99 9.33
CA VAL A 61 17.49 7.36 8.92
C VAL A 61 17.30 8.24 10.16
N SER A 62 17.33 9.56 10.00
CA SER A 62 16.98 10.49 11.07
C SER A 62 15.56 10.20 11.60
N ASP A 63 15.38 10.29 12.91
CA ASP A 63 14.07 10.22 13.55
C ASP A 63 13.35 11.58 13.64
N GLY A 64 13.90 12.62 12.99
CA GLY A 64 13.41 14.00 13.08
C GLY A 64 13.88 14.73 14.35
N SER A 65 14.68 14.07 15.19
CA SER A 65 15.43 14.65 16.31
C SER A 65 16.93 14.42 16.09
N ASN A 66 17.76 14.66 17.10
CA ASN A 66 19.20 14.32 17.06
C ASN A 66 19.48 12.79 17.11
N GLY A 67 18.46 11.95 16.85
CA GLY A 67 18.55 10.50 16.89
C GLY A 67 18.40 9.86 15.52
N THR A 68 18.45 8.53 15.51
CA THR A 68 18.26 7.70 14.33
C THR A 68 17.26 6.59 14.61
N ARG A 69 16.45 6.26 13.61
CA ARG A 69 15.53 5.13 13.62
C ARG A 69 15.86 4.17 12.48
N LYS A 70 15.41 2.92 12.63
CA LYS A 70 15.45 1.94 11.56
C LYS A 70 14.63 2.41 10.35
N THR A 71 15.16 2.19 9.15
CA THR A 71 14.43 2.45 7.91
C THR A 71 13.24 1.54 7.72
N THR A 72 12.17 2.08 7.15
CA THR A 72 11.08 1.27 6.60
C THR A 72 11.58 0.53 5.34
N PRO A 73 10.92 -0.57 4.91
CA PRO A 73 11.31 -1.28 3.69
C PRO A 73 11.39 -0.37 2.45
N SER A 74 10.43 0.55 2.29
CA SER A 74 10.39 1.49 1.17
C SER A 74 11.49 2.54 1.23
N GLU A 75 11.80 3.09 2.41
CA GLU A 75 12.93 4.02 2.60
C GLU A 75 14.27 3.34 2.32
N LYS A 76 14.46 2.11 2.81
CA LYS A 76 15.68 1.34 2.58
C LYS A 76 15.86 1.04 1.10
N ALA A 77 14.79 0.62 0.41
CA ALA A 77 14.82 0.41 -1.03
C ALA A 77 15.20 1.70 -1.77
N ALA A 78 14.53 2.83 -1.46
CA ALA A 78 14.84 4.13 -2.05
C ALA A 78 16.32 4.52 -1.87
N CYS A 79 16.84 4.33 -0.65
CA CYS A 79 18.23 4.61 -0.31
C CYS A 79 19.21 3.75 -1.10
N ASN A 80 18.99 2.43 -1.14
CA ASN A 80 19.87 1.48 -1.84
C ASN A 80 19.97 1.77 -3.34
N TYR A 81 18.82 2.03 -3.99
CA TYR A 81 18.78 2.35 -5.42
C TYR A 81 19.63 3.60 -5.72
N LEU A 82 19.40 4.70 -5.00
CA LEU A 82 20.17 5.93 -5.20
C LEU A 82 21.66 5.75 -4.83
N HIS A 83 21.95 5.01 -3.76
CA HIS A 83 23.31 4.69 -3.35
C HIS A 83 24.09 3.96 -4.45
N ALA A 84 23.48 2.97 -5.11
CA ALA A 84 24.08 2.26 -6.22
C ALA A 84 24.37 3.20 -7.41
N GLY A 85 23.44 4.12 -7.70
CA GLY A 85 23.61 5.16 -8.72
C GLY A 85 24.80 6.07 -8.42
N PHE A 86 24.92 6.54 -7.17
CA PHE A 86 26.05 7.36 -6.76
C PHE A 86 27.39 6.60 -6.78
N THR A 87 27.39 5.36 -6.30
CA THR A 87 28.57 4.49 -6.34
C THR A 87 29.08 4.39 -7.77
N LYS A 88 28.17 4.17 -8.73
CA LYS A 88 28.51 4.11 -10.15
C LYS A 88 28.97 5.46 -10.72
N LEU A 89 28.33 6.55 -10.30
CA LEU A 89 28.67 7.90 -10.77
C LEU A 89 30.10 8.30 -10.40
N TYR A 90 30.57 7.92 -9.21
CA TYR A 90 31.90 8.27 -8.70
C TYR A 90 32.96 7.16 -8.82
N ASP A 91 32.62 6.03 -9.44
CA ASP A 91 33.55 4.91 -9.71
C ASP A 91 34.64 5.28 -10.74
N ALA A 92 35.84 4.76 -10.51
CA ALA A 92 37.04 4.95 -11.33
C ALA A 92 36.99 4.25 -12.69
N ALA A 93 36.45 3.04 -12.74
CA ALA A 93 36.35 2.28 -13.98
C ALA A 93 35.28 2.87 -14.93
N ALA A 94 34.22 3.46 -14.35
CA ALA A 94 33.15 4.13 -15.08
C ALA A 94 33.64 5.36 -15.87
N THR A 95 34.49 6.19 -15.26
CA THR A 95 35.11 7.36 -15.92
C THR A 95 36.18 7.03 -16.95
N ALA A 96 36.71 5.80 -16.97
CA ALA A 96 37.79 5.41 -17.88
C ALA A 96 37.28 4.88 -19.24
N LYS A 97 35.96 4.65 -19.37
CA LYS A 97 35.36 4.10 -20.59
C LYS A 97 34.62 5.23 -21.32
N PRO A 98 35.19 5.81 -22.39
CA PRO A 98 34.48 6.84 -23.14
C PRO A 98 33.24 6.23 -23.77
N SER A 99 32.06 6.79 -23.47
CA SER A 99 30.80 6.51 -24.17
C SER A 99 30.91 6.90 -25.65
N SER A 100 31.78 7.85 -25.97
CA SER A 100 32.21 8.20 -27.33
C SER A 100 33.57 8.92 -27.28
N PRO A 101 34.48 8.75 -28.28
CA PRO A 101 35.81 9.37 -28.28
C PRO A 101 35.84 10.91 -28.19
N SER A 102 34.70 11.57 -28.40
CA SER A 102 34.56 13.03 -28.44
C SER A 102 33.47 13.59 -27.51
N SER A 103 33.01 12.82 -26.51
CA SER A 103 31.97 13.30 -25.58
C SER A 103 32.50 14.34 -24.59
N VAL A 104 31.73 15.39 -24.34
CA VAL A 104 31.98 16.35 -23.24
C VAL A 104 31.92 15.69 -21.86
N LEU A 105 31.24 14.53 -21.73
CA LEU A 105 31.18 13.74 -20.51
C LEU A 105 32.50 13.04 -20.17
N ASN A 106 33.52 13.12 -21.05
CA ASN A 106 34.88 12.72 -20.71
C ASN A 106 35.49 13.62 -19.63
N ASN A 107 34.95 14.83 -19.41
CA ASN A 107 35.29 15.65 -18.24
C ASN A 107 34.60 15.07 -16.98
N PRO A 108 35.35 14.59 -15.96
CA PRO A 108 34.78 13.95 -14.79
C PRO A 108 33.83 14.85 -14.00
N SER A 109 34.19 16.12 -13.81
CA SER A 109 33.37 17.11 -13.10
C SER A 109 32.04 17.34 -13.81
N PHE A 110 32.04 17.35 -15.14
CA PHE A 110 30.82 17.51 -15.90
C PHE A 110 29.94 16.26 -15.91
N ARG A 111 30.55 15.07 -16.08
CA ARG A 111 29.84 13.79 -15.93
C ARG A 111 29.15 13.67 -14.57
N GLN A 112 29.84 14.05 -13.50
CA GLN A 112 29.30 14.06 -12.14
C GLN A 112 28.14 15.05 -12.00
N THR A 113 28.26 16.25 -12.58
CA THR A 113 27.18 17.25 -12.58
C THR A 113 25.93 16.71 -13.28
N MET A 114 26.07 16.15 -14.48
CA MET A 114 24.94 15.59 -15.25
C MET A 114 24.36 14.33 -14.62
N GLY A 115 25.21 13.46 -14.07
CA GLY A 115 24.76 12.27 -13.34
C GLY A 115 23.99 12.63 -12.07
N CYS A 116 24.42 13.67 -11.34
CA CYS A 116 23.68 14.18 -10.19
C CYS A 116 22.28 14.69 -10.60
N PHE A 117 22.19 15.45 -11.70
CA PHE A 117 20.89 15.86 -12.28
C PHE A 117 19.98 14.67 -12.62
N LEU A 118 20.53 13.61 -13.24
CA LEU A 118 19.80 12.38 -13.52
C LEU A 118 19.31 11.67 -12.25
N LEU A 119 20.17 11.57 -11.22
CA LEU A 119 19.81 10.94 -9.94
C LEU A 119 18.77 11.77 -9.16
N HIS A 120 18.80 13.10 -9.27
CA HIS A 120 17.72 13.96 -8.75
C HIS A 120 16.39 13.71 -9.46
N ALA A 121 16.39 13.68 -10.80
CA ALA A 121 15.19 13.37 -11.57
C ALA A 121 14.64 11.97 -11.21
N TYR A 122 15.53 10.99 -11.06
CA TYR A 122 15.18 9.64 -10.63
C TYR A 122 14.54 9.60 -9.23
N ALA A 123 15.14 10.28 -8.26
CA ALA A 123 14.61 10.40 -6.91
C ALA A 123 13.21 11.06 -6.89
N LYS A 124 12.99 12.05 -7.74
CA LYS A 124 11.68 12.70 -7.90
C LYS A 124 10.63 11.71 -8.42
N HIS A 125 10.92 10.98 -9.50
CA HIS A 125 10.02 9.93 -10.01
C HIS A 125 9.72 8.85 -8.96
N MET A 126 10.74 8.46 -8.19
CA MET A 126 10.58 7.53 -7.07
C MET A 126 9.61 8.07 -6.00
N LYS A 127 9.77 9.34 -5.60
CA LYS A 127 8.90 10.01 -4.61
C LYS A 127 7.46 10.20 -5.09
N GLU A 128 7.27 10.50 -6.37
CA GLU A 128 5.96 10.65 -7.01
C GLU A 128 5.19 9.33 -7.08
N LYS A 129 5.88 8.21 -7.38
CA LYS A 129 5.25 6.90 -7.56
C LYS A 129 5.14 6.07 -6.29
N ALA A 130 5.88 6.41 -5.25
CA ALA A 130 5.82 5.73 -3.97
C ALA A 130 4.46 5.94 -3.27
N THR A 131 3.82 4.84 -2.90
CA THR A 131 2.63 4.81 -2.02
C THR A 131 2.99 5.05 -0.55
N CYS A 132 4.27 4.91 -0.25
CA CYS A 132 4.90 5.08 1.03
C CYS A 132 5.58 6.44 1.16
N LEU A 133 5.87 6.86 2.39
CA LEU A 133 6.72 8.01 2.63
C LEU A 133 8.18 7.56 2.59
N ILE A 134 8.95 8.11 1.66
CA ILE A 134 10.34 7.68 1.41
C ILE A 134 11.35 8.82 1.46
N ASP A 135 10.92 10.03 1.83
CA ASP A 135 11.77 11.23 1.82
C ASP A 135 13.05 11.02 2.63
N ASP A 136 12.97 10.37 3.79
CA ASP A 136 14.13 10.17 4.65
C ASP A 136 15.11 9.16 4.06
N GLY A 137 14.63 8.14 3.34
CA GLY A 137 15.48 7.20 2.61
C GLY A 137 16.20 7.86 1.42
N ILE A 138 15.49 8.72 0.68
CA ILE A 138 16.09 9.52 -0.41
C ILE A 138 17.15 10.45 0.17
N LYS A 139 16.80 11.28 1.17
CA LYS A 139 17.76 12.19 1.82
C LYS A 139 18.99 11.46 2.31
N LYS A 140 18.81 10.30 2.94
CA LYS A 140 19.90 9.49 3.46
C LYS A 140 20.89 9.08 2.35
N ALA A 141 20.41 8.67 1.18
CA ALA A 141 21.31 8.34 0.06
C ALA A 141 22.16 9.54 -0.38
N PHE A 142 21.57 10.73 -0.44
CA PHE A 142 22.30 11.95 -0.78
C PHE A 142 23.26 12.38 0.34
N GLU A 143 22.88 12.26 1.61
CA GLU A 143 23.75 12.51 2.76
C GLU A 143 24.97 11.57 2.77
N ILE A 144 24.76 10.28 2.46
CA ILE A 144 25.86 9.31 2.33
C ILE A 144 26.87 9.80 1.29
N TRP A 145 26.42 10.44 0.22
CA TRP A 145 27.25 10.92 -0.88
C TRP A 145 27.47 12.44 -0.89
N GLU A 146 27.22 13.12 0.24
CA GLU A 146 27.35 14.58 0.34
C GLU A 146 28.77 15.04 0.07
N ASP A 147 29.77 14.31 0.60
CA ASP A 147 31.18 14.51 0.29
C ASP A 147 31.78 13.29 -0.43
N PRO A 148 31.69 13.24 -1.78
CA PRO A 148 32.25 12.15 -2.56
C PRO A 148 33.78 12.08 -2.46
N ASN A 149 34.48 13.12 -1.99
CA ASN A 149 35.94 13.11 -1.86
C ASN A 149 36.45 12.11 -0.82
N THR A 150 35.62 11.77 0.16
CA THR A 150 35.96 10.80 1.20
C THR A 150 35.71 9.35 0.76
N LYS A 151 34.84 9.13 -0.23
CA LYS A 151 34.30 7.80 -0.60
C LYS A 151 34.62 7.37 -2.03
N GLY A 152 34.57 8.28 -2.99
CA GLY A 152 34.79 7.98 -4.40
C GLY A 152 36.22 7.58 -4.68
N ALA A 153 36.43 6.43 -5.32
CA ALA A 153 37.76 5.91 -5.67
C ALA A 153 38.58 6.89 -6.51
N ASN A 154 37.91 7.72 -7.33
CA ASN A 154 38.51 8.77 -8.15
C ASN A 154 38.69 10.12 -7.46
N CYS A 155 38.07 10.30 -6.29
CA CYS A 155 37.96 11.58 -5.62
C CYS A 155 39.02 11.76 -4.53
N LYS A 156 39.83 10.71 -4.27
CA LYS A 156 40.92 10.73 -3.30
C LYS A 156 42.11 11.47 -3.89
N GLY A 157 42.33 12.69 -3.39
CA GLY A 157 43.44 13.55 -3.74
C GLY A 157 44.79 12.92 -3.39
N SER A 158 45.50 12.46 -4.41
CA SER A 158 46.95 12.41 -4.43
C SER A 158 47.37 12.65 -5.88
N ASN A 159 48.09 13.75 -6.11
CA ASN A 159 48.71 14.14 -7.39
C ASN A 159 47.79 14.75 -8.47
N GLY A 160 47.04 15.81 -8.15
CA GLY A 160 46.52 16.72 -9.18
C GLY A 160 45.21 16.32 -9.86
N LYS A 161 44.39 15.44 -9.26
CA LYS A 161 43.01 15.20 -9.71
C LYS A 161 42.07 16.25 -9.14
N GLU A 162 41.16 16.76 -9.96
CA GLU A 162 40.13 17.74 -9.60
C GLU A 162 39.19 17.17 -8.52
N HIS A 163 38.80 17.99 -7.54
CA HIS A 163 37.84 17.60 -6.50
C HIS A 163 36.52 17.12 -7.13
N CYS A 164 35.96 16.02 -6.62
CA CYS A 164 34.67 15.54 -7.10
C CYS A 164 33.56 16.53 -6.76
N VAL A 165 32.61 16.66 -7.67
CA VAL A 165 31.46 17.55 -7.53
C VAL A 165 30.48 16.91 -6.55
N PRO A 166 30.16 17.54 -5.41
CA PRO A 166 29.18 17.02 -4.46
C PRO A 166 27.77 17.08 -5.04
N CYS A 167 26.93 16.10 -4.72
CA CYS A 167 25.52 16.04 -5.10
C CYS A 167 24.63 16.27 -3.87
N GLN A 168 24.21 17.52 -3.65
CA GLN A 168 23.45 17.88 -2.45
C GLN A 168 21.94 17.71 -2.69
N TRP A 169 21.19 17.19 -1.71
CA TRP A 169 19.72 17.13 -1.80
C TRP A 169 19.07 18.50 -1.55
N LYS A 170 18.83 19.25 -2.63
CA LYS A 170 18.22 20.60 -2.63
C LYS A 170 17.14 20.71 -3.73
N GLU A 171 16.07 19.94 -3.58
CA GLU A 171 14.96 19.76 -4.56
C GLU A 171 14.56 21.07 -5.27
N ASP A 172 14.22 22.11 -4.50
CA ASP A 172 13.74 23.41 -5.04
C ASP A 172 14.77 24.22 -5.83
N GLU A 173 16.07 23.98 -5.62
CA GLU A 173 17.14 24.69 -6.33
C GLU A 173 17.42 24.05 -7.70
N TYR A 174 17.28 22.72 -7.83
CA TYR A 174 17.57 22.02 -9.08
C TYR A 174 16.46 22.12 -10.12
N GLU A 175 15.20 22.12 -9.68
CA GLU A 175 14.04 22.22 -10.57
C GLU A 175 14.04 23.53 -11.38
N LYS A 176 14.65 24.57 -10.81
CA LYS A 176 14.74 25.91 -11.41
C LYS A 176 15.97 26.11 -12.29
N CYS A 177 16.88 25.13 -12.39
CA CYS A 177 18.01 25.25 -13.31
C CYS A 177 17.46 25.35 -14.74
N GLN A 178 17.89 26.38 -15.47
CA GLN A 178 17.48 26.62 -16.85
C GLN A 178 18.69 26.59 -17.78
N ILE A 179 18.47 26.13 -19.01
CA ILE A 179 19.48 26.09 -20.08
C ILE A 179 18.90 26.66 -21.37
N SER A 180 19.73 27.20 -22.25
CA SER A 180 19.28 27.57 -23.60
C SER A 180 19.45 26.40 -24.56
N THR A 181 18.34 25.89 -25.08
CA THR A 181 18.32 24.62 -25.83
C THR A 181 18.64 24.75 -27.33
N ASN A 182 18.58 25.96 -27.92
CA ASN A 182 18.62 26.10 -29.39
C ASN A 182 19.49 27.24 -29.92
N GLY A 183 20.53 27.67 -29.19
CA GLY A 183 21.43 28.75 -29.65
C GLY A 183 20.75 30.11 -29.88
N THR A 184 19.44 30.21 -29.64
CA THR A 184 18.64 31.43 -29.79
C THR A 184 18.67 32.18 -28.45
N PRO A 185 19.21 33.40 -28.40
CA PRO A 185 19.24 34.19 -27.17
C PRO A 185 17.81 34.41 -26.63
N GLY A 186 17.55 33.98 -25.39
CA GLY A 186 16.30 34.26 -24.68
C GLY A 186 15.29 33.11 -24.55
N GLN A 187 15.48 31.97 -25.24
CA GLN A 187 14.67 30.76 -25.00
C GLN A 187 15.37 29.86 -23.97
N LYS A 188 14.90 29.91 -22.74
CA LYS A 188 15.35 29.06 -21.63
C LYS A 188 14.34 27.94 -21.39
N GLU A 189 14.82 26.71 -21.30
CA GLU A 189 14.05 25.55 -20.86
C GLU A 189 14.54 25.06 -19.51
N GLU A 190 13.63 24.58 -18.67
CA GLU A 190 13.97 23.93 -17.41
C GLU A 190 14.66 22.59 -17.68
N VAL A 191 15.79 22.37 -17.03
CA VAL A 191 16.58 21.13 -17.17
C VAL A 191 15.72 19.92 -16.80
N GLU A 192 14.85 20.05 -15.81
CA GLU A 192 13.90 19.01 -15.42
C GLU A 192 13.03 18.53 -16.60
N LYS A 193 12.52 19.44 -17.42
CA LYS A 193 11.67 19.08 -18.57
C LYS A 193 12.44 18.26 -19.60
N LYS A 194 13.73 18.56 -19.80
CA LYS A 194 14.62 17.77 -20.65
C LYS A 194 14.94 16.42 -20.02
N LEU A 195 15.25 16.37 -18.72
CA LEU A 195 15.54 15.09 -18.05
C LEU A 195 14.35 14.13 -18.09
N LYS A 196 13.11 14.66 -18.02
CA LYS A 196 11.88 13.86 -18.13
C LYS A 196 11.70 13.15 -19.47
N THR A 197 12.44 13.49 -20.53
CA THR A 197 12.41 12.72 -21.77
C THR A 197 13.22 11.42 -21.65
N PHE A 198 14.24 11.38 -20.77
CA PHE A 198 15.12 10.24 -20.55
C PHE A 198 14.70 9.43 -19.33
N VAL A 199 14.59 10.10 -18.19
CA VAL A 199 14.06 9.55 -16.94
C VAL A 199 12.56 9.67 -17.01
N ASN A 200 11.90 8.72 -17.67
CA ASN A 200 10.46 8.80 -17.93
C ASN A 200 9.70 7.57 -17.42
N ASP A 201 8.38 7.68 -17.35
CA ASP A 201 7.54 6.66 -16.73
C ASP A 201 7.50 5.30 -17.46
N ASN A 202 7.85 5.29 -18.75
CA ASN A 202 7.87 4.08 -19.57
C ASN A 202 9.21 3.32 -19.46
N ASP A 203 10.22 3.89 -18.82
CA ASP A 203 11.50 3.23 -18.59
C ASP A 203 11.31 2.01 -17.67
N THR A 204 11.81 0.85 -18.11
CA THR A 204 11.74 -0.41 -17.37
C THR A 204 12.49 -0.34 -16.02
N HIS A 205 13.53 0.49 -15.92
CA HIS A 205 14.26 0.76 -14.67
C HIS A 205 13.40 1.51 -13.67
N ILE A 206 12.65 2.51 -14.14
CA ILE A 206 11.70 3.26 -13.32
C ILE A 206 10.58 2.34 -12.84
N GLN A 207 10.01 1.52 -13.73
CA GLN A 207 8.96 0.57 -13.38
C GLN A 207 9.44 -0.45 -12.34
N THR A 208 10.65 -0.97 -12.50
CA THR A 208 11.18 -1.98 -11.57
C THR A 208 11.50 -1.38 -10.21
N MET A 209 12.16 -0.23 -10.17
CA MET A 209 12.36 0.52 -8.93
C MET A 209 11.03 0.80 -8.24
N THR A 210 10.02 1.23 -8.99
CA THR A 210 8.71 1.55 -8.42
C THR A 210 8.09 0.33 -7.74
N LYS A 211 8.15 -0.84 -8.39
CA LYS A 211 7.70 -2.11 -7.80
C LYS A 211 8.45 -2.44 -6.51
N GLN A 212 9.77 -2.23 -6.45
CA GLN A 212 10.56 -2.53 -5.26
C GLN A 212 10.28 -1.54 -4.12
N VAL A 213 10.20 -0.25 -4.41
CA VAL A 213 9.93 0.79 -3.41
C VAL A 213 8.53 0.63 -2.81
N ASN A 214 7.56 0.17 -3.60
CA ASN A 214 6.21 -0.15 -3.11
C ASN A 214 6.08 -1.56 -2.51
N LYS A 215 7.14 -2.36 -2.48
CA LYS A 215 7.10 -3.72 -1.94
C LYS A 215 7.21 -3.68 -0.40
N VAL A 216 6.07 -3.84 0.27
CA VAL A 216 5.99 -3.99 1.72
C VAL A 216 5.27 -5.30 2.05
N GLU A 217 5.99 -6.26 2.62
CA GLU A 217 5.47 -7.62 2.83
C GLU A 217 4.61 -7.75 4.09
N LYS A 218 4.92 -6.99 5.13
CA LYS A 218 4.18 -7.01 6.40
C LYS A 218 3.06 -5.98 6.37
N LEU A 219 1.83 -6.42 6.58
CA LEU A 219 0.67 -5.52 6.57
C LEU A 219 0.74 -4.43 7.65
N CYS A 220 1.34 -4.69 8.82
CA CYS A 220 1.53 -3.63 9.81
C CYS A 220 2.48 -2.52 9.32
N ASP A 221 3.57 -2.91 8.63
CA ASP A 221 4.48 -1.95 8.02
C ASP A 221 3.77 -1.19 6.89
N GLN A 222 2.95 -1.88 6.09
CA GLN A 222 2.12 -1.25 5.05
C GLN A 222 1.17 -0.22 5.67
N VAL A 223 0.46 -0.57 6.76
CA VAL A 223 -0.43 0.34 7.50
C VAL A 223 0.32 1.58 7.95
N LYS A 224 1.45 1.42 8.66
CA LYS A 224 2.28 2.54 9.13
C LYS A 224 2.74 3.43 7.97
N CYS A 225 3.13 2.81 6.88
CA CYS A 225 3.70 3.50 5.73
C CYS A 225 2.67 4.33 4.96
N VAL A 226 1.56 3.72 4.54
CA VAL A 226 0.53 4.40 3.73
C VAL A 226 -0.23 5.45 4.53
N THR A 227 -0.46 5.22 5.83
CA THR A 227 -1.11 6.20 6.71
C THR A 227 -0.24 7.45 6.88
N THR A 228 1.06 7.27 7.13
CA THR A 228 2.02 8.38 7.24
C THR A 228 2.11 9.17 5.93
N ARG A 229 2.19 8.49 4.78
CA ARG A 229 2.18 9.14 3.46
C ARG A 229 0.88 9.91 3.21
N TRP A 230 -0.26 9.28 3.49
CA TRP A 230 -1.57 9.89 3.29
C TRP A 230 -1.81 11.10 4.19
N ILE A 231 -1.38 11.05 5.46
CA ILE A 231 -1.41 12.21 6.36
C ILE A 231 -0.59 13.35 5.76
N LYS A 232 0.67 13.09 5.39
CA LYS A 232 1.59 14.12 4.90
C LYS A 232 1.13 14.77 3.59
N GLU A 233 0.60 13.99 2.64
CA GLU A 233 0.06 14.53 1.39
C GLU A 233 -1.16 15.44 1.64
N GLY A 234 -1.93 15.17 2.70
CA GLY A 234 -3.02 16.04 3.13
C GLY A 234 -2.58 17.42 3.61
N ASN A 235 -1.32 17.55 4.04
CA ASN A 235 -0.79 18.74 4.71
C ASN A 235 -0.18 19.77 3.75
N GLY A 236 -0.26 19.53 2.43
CA GLY A 236 0.32 20.37 1.38
C GLY A 236 -0.65 21.33 0.68
N GLY A 237 -1.92 21.45 1.12
CA GLY A 237 -2.94 22.28 0.46
C GLY A 237 -3.73 23.20 1.41
N THR A 238 -4.57 24.08 0.84
CA THR A 238 -5.41 25.09 1.53
C THR A 238 -6.49 24.54 2.49
N LYS A 239 -6.54 23.22 2.74
CA LYS A 239 -7.63 22.53 3.46
C LYS A 239 -7.29 22.01 4.86
N GLY A 240 -6.17 22.45 5.45
CA GLY A 240 -5.78 22.06 6.81
C GLY A 240 -5.00 20.75 6.87
N THR A 241 -4.35 20.52 8.02
CA THR A 241 -3.45 19.39 8.28
C THR A 241 -4.28 18.15 8.65
N ARG A 242 -4.14 17.04 7.91
CA ARG A 242 -4.68 15.73 8.30
C ARG A 242 -3.99 15.20 9.54
N ASP A 243 -4.73 14.46 10.35
CA ASP A 243 -4.20 13.76 11.52
C ASP A 243 -4.67 12.30 11.61
N TRP A 244 -4.35 11.64 12.73
CA TRP A 244 -4.79 10.27 12.99
C TRP A 244 -6.30 10.15 13.23
N GLY A 245 -6.98 11.21 13.69
CA GLY A 245 -8.43 11.26 13.74
C GLY A 245 -9.04 11.15 12.34
N ASP A 246 -8.49 11.87 11.36
CA ASP A 246 -8.91 11.76 9.96
C ASP A 246 -8.67 10.36 9.39
N VAL A 247 -7.54 9.73 9.71
CA VAL A 247 -7.27 8.33 9.32
C VAL A 247 -8.40 7.43 9.79
N TRP A 248 -8.76 7.50 11.08
CA TRP A 248 -9.79 6.64 11.65
C TRP A 248 -11.19 6.96 11.12
N ASN A 249 -11.51 8.24 10.86
CA ASN A 249 -12.75 8.61 10.20
C ASN A 249 -12.81 8.04 8.77
N LYS A 250 -11.70 8.10 8.04
CA LYS A 250 -11.61 7.53 6.70
C LYS A 250 -11.72 6.01 6.70
N VAL A 251 -11.20 5.32 7.72
CA VAL A 251 -11.41 3.87 7.92
C VAL A 251 -12.88 3.55 8.10
N LYS A 252 -13.62 4.33 8.90
CA LYS A 252 -15.07 4.14 9.10
C LYS A 252 -15.85 4.22 7.78
N GLU A 253 -15.47 5.13 6.88
CA GLU A 253 -16.09 5.22 5.55
C GLU A 253 -15.88 3.96 4.69
N GLN A 254 -14.84 3.16 4.94
CA GLN A 254 -14.59 1.90 4.21
C GLN A 254 -15.45 0.73 4.70
N ILE A 255 -16.00 0.81 5.92
CA ILE A 255 -16.81 -0.25 6.53
C ILE A 255 -18.08 -0.53 5.71
N PRO A 256 -18.95 0.45 5.38
CA PRO A 256 -20.13 0.19 4.57
C PRO A 256 -19.78 -0.36 3.17
N ILE A 257 -18.73 0.18 2.54
CA ILE A 257 -18.28 -0.26 1.20
C ILE A 257 -17.90 -1.75 1.22
N LEU A 258 -17.08 -2.15 2.19
CA LEU A 258 -16.67 -3.55 2.32
C LEU A 258 -17.87 -4.44 2.64
N GLY A 259 -18.78 -4.00 3.50
CA GLY A 259 -19.93 -4.82 3.85
C GLY A 259 -20.97 -4.97 2.76
N GLU A 260 -21.20 -3.98 1.90
CA GLU A 260 -22.00 -4.13 0.69
C GLU A 260 -21.41 -5.20 -0.24
N ALA A 261 -20.09 -5.22 -0.42
CA ALA A 261 -19.40 -6.24 -1.20
C ALA A 261 -19.61 -7.66 -0.61
N LEU A 262 -19.50 -7.80 0.71
CA LEU A 262 -19.74 -9.07 1.40
C LEU A 262 -21.20 -9.54 1.28
N GLN A 263 -22.17 -8.64 1.43
CA GLN A 263 -23.59 -8.95 1.28
C GLN A 263 -23.92 -9.41 -0.14
N GLY A 264 -23.36 -8.74 -1.16
CA GLY A 264 -23.54 -9.13 -2.56
C GLY A 264 -23.06 -10.55 -2.86
N ALA A 265 -21.94 -10.97 -2.25
CA ALA A 265 -21.29 -12.25 -2.50
C ALA A 265 -22.12 -13.50 -2.13
N THR A 266 -23.12 -13.33 -1.27
CA THR A 266 -23.97 -14.43 -0.77
C THR A 266 -25.42 -14.30 -1.20
N THR A 267 -25.77 -13.20 -1.89
CA THR A 267 -27.12 -12.90 -2.34
C THR A 267 -27.19 -12.79 -3.87
N THR A 268 -26.78 -11.65 -4.42
CA THR A 268 -27.00 -11.26 -5.82
C THR A 268 -25.83 -11.59 -6.75
N LYS A 269 -24.63 -11.84 -6.20
CA LYS A 269 -23.39 -12.06 -6.95
C LYS A 269 -22.69 -13.36 -6.56
N LYS A 270 -23.43 -14.35 -6.08
CA LYS A 270 -22.85 -15.63 -5.60
C LYS A 270 -22.08 -16.35 -6.70
N ASP A 271 -22.54 -16.27 -7.95
CA ASP A 271 -21.89 -16.91 -9.09
C ASP A 271 -20.56 -16.25 -9.48
N ASP A 272 -20.45 -14.92 -9.32
CA ASP A 272 -19.22 -14.15 -9.62
C ASP A 272 -18.02 -14.65 -8.78
N PHE A 273 -18.29 -15.07 -7.54
CA PHE A 273 -17.27 -15.57 -6.61
C PHE A 273 -17.22 -17.10 -6.52
N GLY A 274 -18.26 -17.78 -6.99
CA GLY A 274 -18.37 -19.24 -6.97
C GLY A 274 -17.17 -19.92 -7.62
N THR A 275 -16.65 -19.34 -8.71
CA THR A 275 -15.48 -19.84 -9.44
C THR A 275 -14.24 -19.98 -8.57
N TYR A 276 -13.97 -19.00 -7.70
CA TYR A 276 -12.86 -19.04 -6.75
C TYR A 276 -13.08 -20.11 -5.66
N CYS A 277 -14.33 -20.38 -5.29
CA CYS A 277 -14.66 -21.31 -4.20
C CYS A 277 -15.07 -22.72 -4.67
N ASN A 278 -14.83 -23.09 -5.94
CA ASN A 278 -15.28 -24.36 -6.53
C ASN A 278 -14.66 -25.62 -5.89
N GLY A 279 -13.49 -25.49 -5.26
CA GLY A 279 -12.88 -26.60 -4.51
C GLY A 279 -13.65 -26.97 -3.24
N LEU A 280 -14.58 -26.12 -2.78
CA LEU A 280 -15.46 -26.33 -1.65
C LEU A 280 -16.86 -26.64 -2.19
N LYS A 281 -17.26 -27.91 -2.16
CA LYS A 281 -18.44 -28.41 -2.88
C LYS A 281 -19.75 -28.02 -2.20
N LYS A 282 -19.72 -27.83 -0.88
CA LYS A 282 -20.90 -27.54 -0.05
C LYS A 282 -20.61 -26.44 0.97
N ASP A 283 -21.67 -25.81 1.47
CA ASP A 283 -21.56 -24.77 2.49
C ASP A 283 -20.92 -25.27 3.79
N SER A 284 -21.14 -26.54 4.15
CA SER A 284 -20.48 -27.22 5.29
C SER A 284 -18.98 -27.46 5.09
N GLU A 285 -18.43 -27.12 3.93
CA GLU A 285 -17.00 -27.21 3.63
C GLU A 285 -16.31 -25.82 3.66
N GLY A 286 -16.99 -24.79 4.16
CA GLY A 286 -16.44 -23.44 4.24
C GLY A 286 -16.78 -22.55 3.03
N LYS A 287 -17.67 -23.00 2.13
CA LYS A 287 -17.97 -22.27 0.90
C LYS A 287 -18.47 -20.84 1.15
N ASP A 288 -19.37 -20.64 2.11
CA ASP A 288 -19.91 -19.32 2.45
C ASP A 288 -18.81 -18.37 2.97
N ALA A 289 -17.92 -18.87 3.83
CA ALA A 289 -16.78 -18.10 4.33
C ALA A 289 -15.79 -17.76 3.21
N CYS A 290 -15.54 -18.69 2.30
CA CYS A 290 -14.73 -18.45 1.11
C CYS A 290 -15.32 -17.34 0.23
N LEU A 291 -16.63 -17.39 -0.06
CA LEU A 291 -17.30 -16.39 -0.90
C LEU A 291 -17.18 -14.98 -0.32
N LEU A 292 -17.36 -14.84 1.01
CA LEU A 292 -17.20 -13.56 1.69
C LEU A 292 -15.78 -13.04 1.60
N ILE A 293 -14.78 -13.86 1.95
CA ILE A 293 -13.38 -13.42 1.90
C ILE A 293 -12.95 -13.12 0.46
N ALA A 294 -13.37 -13.93 -0.52
CA ALA A 294 -13.09 -13.70 -1.92
C ALA A 294 -13.67 -12.37 -2.42
N ALA A 295 -14.90 -12.02 -1.98
CA ALA A 295 -15.50 -10.75 -2.30
C ALA A 295 -14.80 -9.56 -1.65
N GLY A 296 -14.38 -9.69 -0.38
CA GLY A 296 -13.57 -8.66 0.28
C GLY A 296 -12.22 -8.44 -0.42
N LEU A 297 -11.53 -9.53 -0.78
CA LEU A 297 -10.28 -9.47 -1.55
C LEU A 297 -10.49 -8.84 -2.93
N LYS A 298 -11.55 -9.22 -3.65
CA LYS A 298 -11.85 -8.62 -4.95
C LYS A 298 -12.15 -7.12 -4.81
N ASN A 299 -12.95 -6.74 -3.83
CA ASN A 299 -13.34 -5.35 -3.57
C ASN A 299 -12.11 -4.46 -3.35
N LEU A 300 -11.17 -4.89 -2.51
CA LEU A 300 -9.96 -4.11 -2.26
C LEU A 300 -9.03 -4.06 -3.50
N TYR A 301 -8.93 -5.15 -4.27
CA TYR A 301 -8.10 -5.18 -5.47
C TYR A 301 -8.70 -4.43 -6.67
N ASP A 302 -10.01 -4.21 -6.69
CA ASP A 302 -10.71 -3.42 -7.72
C ASP A 302 -10.60 -1.90 -7.51
N ILE A 303 -10.16 -1.44 -6.33
CA ILE A 303 -9.89 -0.01 -6.06
C ILE A 303 -8.92 0.51 -7.13
N GLN A 304 -9.23 1.66 -7.73
CA GLN A 304 -8.44 2.24 -8.81
C GLN A 304 -7.52 3.37 -8.32
N ASP A 305 -6.34 3.47 -8.90
CA ASP A 305 -5.34 4.48 -8.53
C ASP A 305 -5.45 5.77 -9.36
N SER A 306 -6.45 5.90 -10.24
CA SER A 306 -6.49 6.86 -11.35
C SER A 306 -6.55 8.34 -10.97
N THR A 307 -6.97 8.68 -9.74
CA THR A 307 -7.10 10.08 -9.30
C THR A 307 -6.19 10.43 -8.13
N ASN A 308 -5.95 9.51 -7.21
CA ASN A 308 -4.98 9.66 -6.13
C ASN A 308 -4.46 8.28 -5.72
N PRO A 309 -3.27 7.88 -6.21
CA PRO A 309 -2.68 6.58 -5.90
C PRO A 309 -2.38 6.34 -4.42
N VAL A 310 -2.02 7.40 -3.68
CA VAL A 310 -1.74 7.32 -2.24
C VAL A 310 -3.02 6.99 -1.47
N LYS A 311 -4.11 7.72 -1.77
CA LYS A 311 -5.43 7.46 -1.19
C LYS A 311 -5.94 6.06 -1.57
N ALA A 312 -5.78 5.65 -2.82
CA ALA A 312 -6.18 4.31 -3.26
C ALA A 312 -5.40 3.21 -2.51
N SER A 313 -4.09 3.37 -2.34
CA SER A 313 -3.27 2.46 -1.54
C SER A 313 -3.71 2.43 -0.07
N PHE A 314 -3.97 3.61 0.52
CA PHE A 314 -4.53 3.72 1.86
C PHE A 314 -5.86 2.96 2.01
N GLU A 315 -6.85 3.21 1.13
CA GLU A 315 -8.16 2.57 1.18
C GLU A 315 -8.05 1.05 1.03
N ARG A 316 -7.19 0.58 0.11
CA ARG A 316 -6.88 -0.84 -0.09
C ARG A 316 -6.27 -1.49 1.15
N THR A 317 -5.31 -0.82 1.78
CA THR A 317 -4.70 -1.29 3.03
C THR A 317 -5.72 -1.34 4.16
N MET A 318 -6.56 -0.32 4.32
CA MET A 318 -7.57 -0.31 5.38
C MET A 318 -8.66 -1.35 5.17
N GLN A 319 -9.08 -1.62 3.92
CA GLN A 319 -9.99 -2.73 3.63
C GLN A 319 -9.35 -4.08 3.92
N CYS A 320 -8.05 -4.27 3.64
CA CYS A 320 -7.34 -5.49 4.01
C CYS A 320 -7.28 -5.70 5.53
N VAL A 321 -7.08 -4.62 6.31
CA VAL A 321 -7.13 -4.64 7.79
C VAL A 321 -8.52 -5.05 8.27
N LEU A 322 -9.58 -4.40 7.74
CA LEU A 322 -10.97 -4.70 8.06
C LEU A 322 -11.34 -6.15 7.72
N LEU A 323 -10.93 -6.64 6.55
CA LEU A 323 -11.17 -8.01 6.10
C LEU A 323 -10.48 -9.04 6.99
N ASN A 324 -9.26 -8.76 7.45
CA ASN A 324 -8.57 -9.59 8.44
C ASN A 324 -9.29 -9.59 9.79
N ALA A 325 -9.82 -8.45 10.25
CA ALA A 325 -10.62 -8.37 11.48
C ALA A 325 -11.96 -9.13 11.35
N ILE A 326 -12.59 -9.11 10.18
CA ILE A 326 -13.78 -9.92 9.89
C ILE A 326 -13.41 -11.41 9.88
N ALA A 327 -12.30 -11.81 9.27
CA ALA A 327 -11.81 -13.18 9.30
C ALA A 327 -11.53 -13.66 10.74
N ASP A 328 -10.94 -12.80 11.58
CA ASP A 328 -10.76 -13.07 13.01
C ASP A 328 -12.12 -13.30 13.70
N LYS A 329 -13.12 -12.46 13.45
CA LYS A 329 -14.47 -12.63 14.02
C LYS A 329 -15.11 -13.95 13.60
N LEU A 330 -15.07 -14.27 12.31
CA LEU A 330 -15.64 -15.50 11.76
C LEU A 330 -14.98 -16.77 12.34
N GLN A 331 -13.70 -16.71 12.70
CA GLN A 331 -12.92 -17.85 13.18
C GLN A 331 -12.86 -17.95 14.72
N HIS A 332 -12.77 -16.82 15.42
CA HIS A 332 -12.39 -16.78 16.84
C HIS A 332 -13.46 -16.19 17.75
N ASP A 333 -14.44 -15.44 17.25
CA ASP A 333 -15.51 -14.90 18.11
C ASP A 333 -16.32 -16.06 18.69
N SER A 334 -16.40 -16.15 20.02
CA SER A 334 -17.19 -17.17 20.72
C SER A 334 -18.70 -16.99 20.48
N ASN A 335 -19.12 -15.79 20.10
CA ASN A 335 -20.52 -15.47 19.78
C ASN A 335 -20.88 -15.83 18.33
N PHE A 336 -19.93 -16.28 17.52
CA PHE A 336 -20.20 -16.71 16.16
C PHE A 336 -20.59 -18.20 16.17
N PRO A 337 -21.89 -18.55 16.01
CA PRO A 337 -22.36 -19.92 16.11
C PRO A 337 -21.83 -20.76 14.95
N CYS A 338 -21.76 -22.08 15.16
CA CYS A 338 -21.55 -23.10 14.13
C CYS A 338 -20.29 -22.98 13.25
N LYS A 339 -19.25 -22.30 13.73
CA LYS A 339 -18.04 -22.04 12.95
C LYS A 339 -17.31 -23.31 12.51
N ASP A 340 -17.31 -24.34 13.35
CA ASP A 340 -16.64 -25.63 13.10
C ASP A 340 -17.47 -26.48 12.13
N GLU A 341 -18.80 -26.52 12.30
CA GLU A 341 -19.73 -27.23 11.42
C GLU A 341 -19.77 -26.64 10.01
N LYS A 342 -19.61 -25.31 9.90
CA LYS A 342 -19.48 -24.61 8.62
C LYS A 342 -18.06 -24.60 8.07
N LYS A 343 -17.07 -25.14 8.78
CA LYS A 343 -15.66 -25.14 8.36
C LYS A 343 -15.19 -23.75 7.92
N THR A 344 -15.52 -22.76 8.76
CA THR A 344 -15.31 -21.34 8.44
C THR A 344 -13.83 -21.04 8.23
N LYS A 345 -12.96 -21.70 9.02
CA LYS A 345 -11.51 -21.60 8.90
C LYS A 345 -11.02 -22.08 7.53
N GLU A 346 -11.53 -23.21 7.04
CA GLU A 346 -11.16 -23.80 5.76
C GLU A 346 -11.53 -22.88 4.60
N GLY A 347 -12.72 -22.27 4.64
CA GLY A 347 -13.15 -21.29 3.66
C GLY A 347 -12.27 -20.03 3.64
N ILE A 348 -11.95 -19.50 4.83
CA ILE A 348 -11.06 -18.34 4.98
C ILE A 348 -9.66 -18.66 4.43
N ASP A 349 -9.09 -19.80 4.86
CA ASP A 349 -7.76 -20.24 4.41
C ASP A 349 -7.76 -20.45 2.89
N TRP A 350 -8.80 -21.06 2.31
CA TRP A 350 -8.92 -21.24 0.86
C TRP A 350 -8.86 -19.90 0.10
N ALA A 351 -9.65 -18.91 0.52
CA ALA A 351 -9.68 -17.62 -0.16
C ALA A 351 -8.35 -16.86 -0.02
N PHE A 352 -7.80 -16.76 1.19
CA PHE A 352 -6.55 -16.01 1.42
C PHE A 352 -5.29 -16.67 0.89
N THR A 353 -5.26 -18.01 0.80
CA THR A 353 -4.05 -18.75 0.40
C THR A 353 -4.17 -19.31 -1.02
N THR A 354 -5.23 -20.06 -1.32
CA THR A 354 -5.37 -20.78 -2.59
C THR A 354 -5.80 -19.87 -3.74
N GLN A 355 -6.72 -18.94 -3.47
CA GLN A 355 -7.37 -18.15 -4.52
C GLN A 355 -6.92 -16.70 -4.60
N ASN A 356 -6.22 -16.22 -3.58
CA ASN A 356 -5.87 -14.81 -3.45
C ASN A 356 -5.12 -14.27 -4.66
N ASP A 357 -4.14 -15.02 -5.18
CA ASP A 357 -3.42 -14.60 -6.38
C ASP A 357 -4.33 -14.60 -7.62
N ALA A 358 -5.22 -15.58 -7.78
CA ALA A 358 -6.17 -15.64 -8.89
C ALA A 358 -7.19 -14.47 -8.85
N ILE A 359 -7.71 -14.17 -7.66
CA ILE A 359 -8.61 -13.02 -7.43
C ILE A 359 -7.85 -11.73 -7.74
N ARG A 360 -6.63 -11.58 -7.24
CA ARG A 360 -5.77 -10.43 -7.49
C ARG A 360 -5.51 -10.22 -8.98
N THR A 361 -5.16 -11.28 -9.72
CA THR A 361 -4.88 -11.20 -11.16
C THR A 361 -6.13 -10.96 -12.00
N ALA A 362 -7.31 -11.29 -11.50
CA ALA A 362 -8.59 -11.05 -12.19
C ALA A 362 -9.12 -9.60 -12.02
N THR A 363 -8.34 -8.73 -11.36
CA THR A 363 -8.74 -7.35 -11.03
C THR A 363 -7.73 -6.35 -11.59
N LYS A 364 -7.94 -5.06 -11.30
CA LYS A 364 -7.02 -3.99 -11.69
C LYS A 364 -5.65 -4.07 -11.00
N CYS A 365 -5.47 -4.97 -10.04
CA CYS A 365 -4.21 -5.17 -9.31
C CYS A 365 -3.14 -5.96 -10.09
N GLN A 366 -3.47 -6.71 -11.16
CA GLN A 366 -2.56 -7.65 -11.82
C GLN A 366 -1.19 -7.06 -12.21
N ASN A 367 -1.17 -5.87 -12.79
CA ASN A 367 0.05 -5.20 -13.27
C ASN A 367 0.31 -3.88 -12.54
N ASN A 368 -0.27 -3.72 -11.35
CA ASN A 368 -0.20 -2.49 -10.59
C ASN A 368 0.93 -2.56 -9.56
N ASP A 369 1.98 -1.78 -9.80
CA ASP A 369 3.15 -1.60 -8.94
C ASP A 369 2.83 -1.01 -7.56
N LYS A 370 1.63 -0.46 -7.37
CA LYS A 370 1.13 0.13 -6.12
C LYS A 370 0.19 -0.81 -5.37
N CYS A 371 -0.08 -1.98 -5.93
CA CYS A 371 -0.94 -2.97 -5.33
C CYS A 371 -0.11 -4.04 -4.61
N PHE A 372 -0.57 -4.48 -3.45
CA PHE A 372 0.10 -5.48 -2.61
C PHE A 372 -0.81 -6.69 -2.41
N LYS A 373 -0.25 -7.84 -2.02
CA LYS A 373 -1.05 -9.04 -1.68
C LYS A 373 -1.62 -8.89 -0.28
N CYS A 374 -2.93 -8.89 -0.14
CA CYS A 374 -3.61 -8.90 1.17
C CYS A 374 -3.61 -10.33 1.73
N GLU A 375 -2.62 -10.68 2.54
CA GLU A 375 -2.54 -12.00 3.16
C GLU A 375 -3.40 -12.13 4.42
N ARG A 376 -3.53 -13.36 4.94
CA ARG A 376 -4.18 -13.63 6.22
C ARG A 376 -3.18 -13.46 7.37
N TYR A 377 -3.46 -12.52 8.26
CA TYR A 377 -2.64 -12.21 9.42
C TYR A 377 -3.33 -12.70 10.71
N LYS A 378 -3.12 -13.98 11.04
CA LYS A 378 -3.81 -14.67 12.16
C LYS A 378 -3.49 -14.08 13.54
N ASP A 379 -2.27 -13.58 13.74
CA ASP A 379 -1.79 -13.04 15.02
C ASP A 379 -0.98 -11.73 14.91
N ILE A 380 -0.65 -11.30 13.69
CA ILE A 380 0.37 -10.25 13.43
C ILE A 380 -0.18 -8.83 13.65
N PHE A 381 -1.50 -8.66 13.74
CA PHE A 381 -2.10 -7.36 14.10
C PHE A 381 -2.11 -7.08 15.60
N LYS A 382 -1.93 -8.09 16.45
CA LYS A 382 -2.06 -7.93 17.90
C LYS A 382 -1.07 -6.91 18.45
N ASP A 383 0.13 -6.91 17.90
CA ASP A 383 1.23 -6.03 18.33
C ASP A 383 1.43 -4.85 17.35
N CYS A 384 0.53 -4.68 16.39
CA CYS A 384 0.61 -3.56 15.44
C CYS A 384 0.11 -2.28 16.10
N THR A 385 1.04 -1.40 16.48
CA THR A 385 0.76 -0.08 17.02
C THR A 385 1.03 1.02 16.00
N VAL A 386 0.21 2.07 16.05
CA VAL A 386 0.32 3.31 15.27
C VAL A 386 0.07 4.52 16.16
N ASN A 387 0.44 5.73 15.74
CA ASN A 387 0.25 6.95 16.54
C ASN A 387 0.74 6.82 17.98
N THR A 388 2.04 6.59 18.13
CA THR A 388 2.75 6.35 19.40
C THR A 388 2.41 5.00 20.04
N ASP A 389 1.14 4.62 20.26
CA ASP A 389 0.78 3.35 20.93
C ASP A 389 -0.65 2.81 20.63
N VAL A 390 -1.36 3.35 19.65
CA VAL A 390 -2.71 2.87 19.30
C VAL A 390 -2.64 1.51 18.63
N LYS A 391 -3.15 0.47 19.30
CA LYS A 391 -3.26 -0.87 18.72
C LYS A 391 -4.32 -0.91 17.62
N VAL A 392 -3.88 -1.23 16.40
CA VAL A 392 -4.74 -1.28 15.21
C VAL A 392 -5.88 -2.28 15.39
N LYS A 393 -5.58 -3.48 15.93
CA LYS A 393 -6.58 -4.54 16.16
C LYS A 393 -7.74 -4.07 17.04
N GLU A 394 -7.43 -3.58 18.24
CA GLU A 394 -8.44 -3.13 19.21
C GLU A 394 -9.28 -1.97 18.64
N LYS A 395 -8.64 -1.03 17.95
CA LYS A 395 -9.32 0.12 17.35
C LYS A 395 -10.30 -0.29 16.26
N VAL A 396 -9.89 -1.16 15.34
CA VAL A 396 -10.72 -1.63 14.22
C VAL A 396 -11.85 -2.53 14.71
N GLU A 397 -11.58 -3.43 15.66
CA GLU A 397 -12.63 -4.25 16.28
C GLU A 397 -13.67 -3.41 17.03
N GLY A 398 -13.24 -2.31 17.67
CA GLY A 398 -14.12 -1.31 18.26
C GLY A 398 -15.04 -0.69 17.22
N MET A 399 -14.51 -0.24 16.08
CA MET A 399 -15.31 0.34 15.00
C MET A 399 -16.37 -0.64 14.44
N LEU A 400 -16.01 -1.92 14.30
CA LEU A 400 -16.94 -2.96 13.85
C LEU A 400 -18.03 -3.31 14.89
N LYS A 401 -17.85 -2.90 16.16
CA LYS A 401 -18.83 -3.04 17.25
C LYS A 401 -19.68 -1.78 17.42
N ASP A 402 -19.07 -0.60 17.35
CA ASP A 402 -19.71 0.70 17.62
C ASP A 402 -20.78 1.07 16.58
N GLU A 403 -20.68 0.57 15.35
CA GLU A 403 -21.75 0.72 14.36
C GLU A 403 -23.06 -0.02 14.74
N ALA A 404 -23.06 -0.82 15.81
CA ALA A 404 -24.28 -1.36 16.42
C ALA A 404 -24.99 -0.36 17.37
N LEU A 405 -24.37 0.78 17.72
CA LEU A 405 -24.86 1.71 18.75
C LEU A 405 -25.47 3.01 18.20
N THR A 406 -25.35 3.30 16.89
CA THR A 406 -26.13 4.37 16.27
C THR A 406 -27.43 3.80 15.72
N THR A 407 -28.57 4.22 16.29
CA THR A 407 -29.95 3.74 16.06
C THR A 407 -30.52 3.96 14.64
N ALA A 408 -29.66 3.98 13.61
CA ALA A 408 -30.05 3.99 12.21
C ALA A 408 -29.07 3.25 11.28
N SER A 409 -27.96 2.68 11.77
CA SER A 409 -27.00 1.95 10.91
C SER A 409 -27.10 0.45 11.13
N THR A 410 -27.78 -0.24 10.22
CA THR A 410 -27.64 -1.69 10.05
C THR A 410 -26.31 -1.98 9.39
N SER A 411 -25.20 -1.88 10.13
CA SER A 411 -23.91 -2.13 9.50
C SER A 411 -23.86 -3.57 8.94
N PRO A 412 -23.56 -3.74 7.64
CA PRO A 412 -23.48 -5.04 6.99
C PRO A 412 -22.41 -5.98 7.62
N LEU A 413 -21.53 -5.45 8.46
CA LEU A 413 -20.37 -6.15 9.03
C LEU A 413 -20.50 -6.53 10.52
N THR A 414 -21.64 -6.25 11.16
CA THR A 414 -21.86 -6.72 12.55
C THR A 414 -21.90 -8.25 12.63
N THR A 415 -21.62 -8.81 13.81
CA THR A 415 -21.74 -10.26 14.07
C THR A 415 -23.14 -10.76 13.67
N SER A 416 -24.21 -10.02 13.99
CA SER A 416 -25.58 -10.40 13.59
C SER A 416 -25.77 -10.40 12.07
N SER A 417 -25.25 -9.38 11.37
CA SER A 417 -25.32 -9.30 9.91
C SER A 417 -24.54 -10.44 9.26
N LEU A 418 -23.30 -10.70 9.68
CA LEU A 418 -22.47 -11.80 9.17
C LEU A 418 -23.12 -13.17 9.42
N ILE A 419 -23.74 -13.38 10.58
CA ILE A 419 -24.48 -14.61 10.87
C ILE A 419 -25.69 -14.74 9.94
N LYS A 420 -26.47 -13.68 9.71
CA LYS A 420 -27.57 -13.74 8.73
C LYS A 420 -27.06 -14.13 7.35
N THR A 421 -25.97 -13.52 6.93
CA THR A 421 -25.36 -13.74 5.62
C THR A 421 -24.88 -15.19 5.42
N ILE A 422 -24.27 -15.81 6.45
CA ILE A 422 -23.71 -17.18 6.36
C ILE A 422 -24.77 -18.27 6.64
N TYR A 423 -25.79 -17.97 7.45
CA TYR A 423 -26.68 -19.00 7.99
C TYR A 423 -28.15 -18.89 7.58
N VAL A 424 -28.60 -17.78 6.98
CA VAL A 424 -30.01 -17.59 6.60
C VAL A 424 -30.27 -17.88 5.12
N GLY A 425 -29.23 -18.03 4.30
CA GLY A 425 -29.34 -18.38 2.88
C GLY A 425 -29.30 -19.89 2.62
N THR A 426 -30.42 -20.60 2.78
CA THR A 426 -30.90 -21.71 1.94
C THR A 426 -31.98 -22.52 2.68
N ASN A 427 -33.13 -22.71 2.04
CA ASN A 427 -34.15 -23.70 2.39
C ASN A 427 -33.62 -25.12 2.10
N GLY A 428 -32.58 -25.54 2.83
CA GLY A 428 -31.93 -26.83 2.70
C GLY A 428 -32.17 -27.71 3.92
N THR A 429 -33.04 -28.71 3.74
CA THR A 429 -33.35 -29.80 4.66
C THR A 429 -32.12 -30.67 4.95
N THR A 430 -31.21 -30.19 5.79
CA THR A 430 -30.23 -31.04 6.47
C THR A 430 -30.26 -30.78 7.96
N THR A 431 -30.12 -31.83 8.77
CA THR A 431 -30.25 -31.81 10.23
C THR A 431 -29.27 -30.86 10.93
N ASN A 432 -28.15 -30.50 10.29
CA ASN A 432 -27.17 -29.53 10.81
C ASN A 432 -27.57 -28.06 10.55
N THR A 433 -28.23 -27.73 9.42
CA THR A 433 -28.75 -26.37 9.19
C THR A 433 -29.79 -25.99 10.24
N THR A 434 -30.62 -26.96 10.65
CA THR A 434 -31.62 -26.76 11.70
C THR A 434 -30.98 -26.50 13.07
N LYS A 435 -29.90 -27.20 13.44
CA LYS A 435 -29.16 -26.94 14.69
C LYS A 435 -28.52 -25.55 14.71
N CYS A 436 -27.93 -25.11 13.60
CA CYS A 436 -27.34 -23.77 13.52
C CYS A 436 -28.38 -22.66 13.51
N TRP A 437 -29.51 -22.89 12.84
CA TRP A 437 -30.66 -22.00 12.90
C TRP A 437 -31.22 -21.92 14.32
N TYR A 438 -31.37 -23.04 15.04
CA TYR A 438 -31.79 -23.04 16.44
C TYR A 438 -30.77 -22.36 17.35
N HIS A 439 -29.46 -22.62 17.22
CA HIS A 439 -28.41 -21.91 17.97
C HIS A 439 -28.44 -20.40 17.70
N TYR A 440 -28.64 -19.99 16.45
CA TYR A 440 -28.79 -18.58 16.08
C TYR A 440 -30.06 -17.96 16.67
N GLN A 441 -31.21 -18.65 16.63
CA GLN A 441 -32.46 -18.18 17.23
C GLN A 441 -32.37 -18.13 18.76
N HIS A 442 -31.72 -19.11 19.39
CA HIS A 442 -31.43 -19.12 20.83
C HIS A 442 -30.53 -17.93 21.21
N TYR A 443 -29.48 -17.67 20.42
CA TYR A 443 -28.62 -16.50 20.60
C TYR A 443 -29.38 -15.19 20.46
N LYS A 444 -30.24 -15.06 19.44
CA LYS A 444 -31.10 -13.88 19.23
C LYS A 444 -32.02 -13.62 20.44
N MET A 445 -32.45 -14.66 21.15
CA MET A 445 -33.27 -14.56 22.37
C MET A 445 -32.47 -14.26 23.65
N LEU A 446 -31.13 -14.42 23.64
CA LEU A 446 -30.26 -14.13 24.78
C LEU A 446 -29.72 -12.68 24.79
N VAL A 447 -29.92 -11.91 23.72
CA VAL A 447 -29.64 -10.46 23.71
C VAL A 447 -30.77 -9.77 24.49
N PRO A 448 -30.51 -9.09 25.61
CA PRO A 448 -31.56 -8.46 26.40
C PRO A 448 -32.17 -7.32 25.57
N VAL A 449 -33.43 -7.52 25.16
CA VAL A 449 -34.25 -6.42 24.64
C VAL A 449 -34.45 -5.44 25.78
N LEU A 450 -33.95 -4.21 25.62
CA LEU A 450 -34.19 -3.10 26.56
C LEU A 450 -35.69 -3.01 26.87
N PRO A 451 -36.08 -2.74 28.12
CA PRO A 451 -37.49 -2.66 28.48
C PRO A 451 -38.17 -1.55 27.70
N LEU A 452 -39.28 -1.89 27.03
CA LEU A 452 -40.16 -0.95 26.36
C LEU A 452 -40.58 0.18 27.33
N PRO A 453 -40.73 1.43 26.86
CA PRO A 453 -41.24 2.51 27.70
C PRO A 453 -42.67 2.16 28.17
N PRO A 454 -43.04 2.48 29.42
CA PRO A 454 -44.36 2.15 29.94
C PRO A 454 -45.44 2.87 29.14
N LEU A 455 -46.41 2.11 28.63
CA LEU A 455 -47.63 2.65 28.01
C LEU A 455 -48.48 3.37 29.08
N PRO A 456 -49.26 4.41 28.69
CA PRO A 456 -49.99 5.23 29.64
C PRO A 456 -51.09 4.45 30.36
N ASN A 457 -51.21 4.70 31.66
CA ASN A 457 -52.26 4.18 32.54
C ASN A 457 -53.66 4.41 31.96
N VAL A 458 -54.39 3.33 31.72
CA VAL A 458 -55.85 3.33 31.60
C VAL A 458 -56.42 2.60 32.81
N GLY A 459 -57.35 3.27 33.48
CA GLY A 459 -57.83 2.97 34.82
C GLY A 459 -58.46 1.59 35.03
N THR A 460 -58.32 1.15 36.26
CA THR A 460 -58.89 -0.05 36.86
C THR A 460 -60.42 -0.06 36.85
N ASN A 461 -61.01 -1.19 36.47
CA ASN A 461 -62.19 -1.76 37.14
C ASN A 461 -62.34 -3.24 36.77
N GLY A 462 -62.48 -4.12 37.77
CA GLY A 462 -63.04 -5.46 37.58
C GLY A 462 -62.17 -6.63 38.03
N THR A 463 -62.39 -7.04 39.28
CA THR A 463 -62.27 -8.38 39.88
C THR A 463 -62.16 -9.59 38.93
N ASN A 464 -61.05 -10.33 38.98
CA ASN A 464 -60.94 -11.76 39.38
C ASN A 464 -59.55 -12.28 38.99
N GLY A 465 -58.85 -12.88 39.96
CA GLY A 465 -57.52 -13.43 39.77
C GLY A 465 -57.55 -14.71 38.93
N THR A 466 -56.86 -14.67 37.79
CA THR A 466 -56.46 -15.86 37.05
C THR A 466 -54.97 -15.73 36.75
N THR A 467 -54.15 -16.51 37.45
CA THR A 467 -52.74 -16.70 37.09
C THR A 467 -52.69 -17.41 35.74
N ILE A 468 -52.34 -16.68 34.67
CA ILE A 468 -52.03 -17.29 33.37
C ILE A 468 -50.63 -17.88 33.47
N VAL A 469 -50.56 -19.18 33.76
CA VAL A 469 -49.36 -19.97 33.49
C VAL A 469 -49.35 -20.25 31.99
N VAL A 470 -48.50 -19.55 31.24
CA VAL A 470 -48.24 -19.89 29.84
C VAL A 470 -47.39 -21.16 29.83
N VAL A 471 -48.03 -22.33 29.80
CA VAL A 471 -47.38 -23.59 29.46
C VAL A 471 -47.28 -23.63 27.94
N LEU A 472 -46.10 -23.38 27.39
CA LEU A 472 -45.79 -23.70 26.00
C LEU A 472 -45.64 -25.23 25.89
N THR A 473 -46.74 -25.93 25.60
CA THR A 473 -46.68 -27.34 25.18
C THR A 473 -46.14 -27.41 23.76
N GLN A 474 -44.91 -27.91 23.60
CA GLN A 474 -44.44 -28.39 22.30
C GLN A 474 -45.14 -29.72 21.99
N ASN A 475 -45.99 -29.71 20.96
CA ASN A 475 -46.44 -30.95 20.32
C ASN A 475 -45.24 -31.58 19.59
N VAL A 476 -44.59 -32.55 20.24
CA VAL A 476 -43.62 -33.43 19.59
C VAL A 476 -44.42 -34.57 18.97
N GLY A 477 -44.64 -34.52 17.66
CA GLY A 477 -45.08 -35.66 16.88
C GLY A 477 -44.01 -36.75 16.97
N THR A 478 -44.31 -37.82 17.68
CA THR A 478 -43.48 -39.01 17.83
C THR A 478 -43.37 -39.75 16.50
N ASN A 479 -42.18 -39.81 15.93
CA ASN A 479 -41.63 -40.98 15.23
C ASN A 479 -40.16 -40.72 14.87
N ASP A 480 -39.27 -40.89 15.84
CA ASP A 480 -38.04 -41.68 15.63
C ASP A 480 -37.30 -41.89 16.95
N THR A 481 -37.15 -43.14 17.33
CA THR A 481 -36.42 -43.59 18.52
C THR A 481 -34.92 -43.65 18.22
N ASN A 482 -34.17 -42.60 18.51
CA ASN A 482 -32.82 -42.62 19.12
C ASN A 482 -32.11 -41.28 18.95
N THR A 483 -32.17 -40.42 19.96
CA THR A 483 -31.03 -39.53 20.25
C THR A 483 -31.06 -39.16 21.73
N ARG A 484 -30.25 -39.84 22.55
CA ARG A 484 -29.89 -39.33 23.88
C ARG A 484 -28.90 -38.19 23.65
N CYS A 485 -29.33 -36.95 23.85
CA CYS A 485 -28.41 -35.84 24.08
C CYS A 485 -28.01 -35.86 25.55
N TRP A 486 -26.73 -36.08 25.84
CA TRP A 486 -26.14 -35.72 27.12
C TRP A 486 -25.80 -34.24 27.12
N LEU A 487 -26.03 -33.60 28.28
CA LEU A 487 -25.80 -32.19 28.60
C LEU A 487 -24.32 -31.79 28.49
#